data_AF-A0ABD3WPV2-F1
#
_entry.id   AF-A0ABD3WPV2-F1
#
_cell.length_a   1.000
_cell.length_b   1.000
_cell.length_c   1.000
_cell.angle_alpha   90.00
_cell.angle_beta   90.00
_cell.angle_gamma   90.00
#
_symmetry.space_group_name_H-M   'P 1'
#
loop_
_entity.id
_entity.type
_entity.pdbx_description
1 polymer ?
#
loop_
_entity_poly.entity_id
_entity_poly.type
_entity_poly.pdbx_seq_one_letter_code
_entity_poly.pdbx_strand_id
1 'polypeptide(L)'
;MEVVFFELYIVVSLALVTVSQGARGEVSEASCRACQITIKELDSQMQYKLSNGVETTVKKALKTVCKKESFANYDIDLKTILNSCKDIAGKKEVETLLIEYYTSIKTEGGRWSYLDVTDLICNEHLQMCQTEHLKASQKDGGIEIDPETQEIKIIPGRKVRTPKAVKESQEPDNRKKSIEQPGLGLSVDVPVDPPKIAVTLDNHDEL
;
A
#
# COMPACT_ATOMS: atom_id res chain seq x y z
N MET A 1 47.27 -21.77 36.40
CA MET A 1 46.43 -20.59 36.70
C MET A 1 45.71 -20.08 35.43
N GLU A 2 45.47 -20.96 34.44
CA GLU A 2 44.86 -20.57 33.15
C GLU A 2 43.41 -21.05 33.01
N VAL A 3 42.99 -22.06 33.78
CA VAL A 3 41.64 -22.64 33.71
C VAL A 3 40.54 -21.70 34.24
N VAL A 4 40.89 -20.78 35.15
CA VAL A 4 39.92 -19.86 35.79
C VAL A 4 39.46 -18.74 34.85
N PHE A 5 40.28 -18.37 33.86
CA PHE A 5 39.95 -17.29 32.92
C PHE A 5 38.89 -17.69 31.89
N PHE A 6 38.82 -18.97 31.53
CA PHE A 6 37.87 -19.46 30.52
C PHE A 6 36.43 -19.48 31.04
N GLU A 7 36.25 -19.91 32.30
CA GLU A 7 34.94 -19.92 32.98
C GLU A 7 34.37 -18.50 33.11
N LEU A 8 35.20 -17.52 33.48
CA LEU A 8 34.76 -16.13 33.65
C LEU A 8 34.32 -15.48 32.32
N TYR A 9 35.03 -15.80 31.23
CA TYR A 9 34.71 -15.28 29.89
C TYR A 9 33.37 -15.81 29.36
N ILE A 10 33.06 -17.08 29.63
CA ILE A 10 31.78 -17.69 29.26
C ILE A 10 30.62 -17.06 30.04
N VAL A 11 30.78 -16.83 31.35
CA VAL A 11 29.74 -16.20 32.18
C VAL A 11 29.46 -14.75 31.76
N VAL A 12 30.51 -13.97 31.45
CA VAL A 12 30.35 -12.59 30.96
C VAL A 12 29.68 -12.56 29.58
N SER A 13 30.03 -13.50 28.69
CA SER A 13 29.41 -13.60 27.36
C SER A 13 27.93 -14.01 27.45
N LEU A 14 27.57 -14.93 28.34
CA LEU A 14 26.18 -15.32 28.59
C LEU A 14 25.36 -14.19 29.24
N ALA A 15 25.96 -13.39 30.11
CA ALA A 15 25.32 -12.20 30.68
C ALA A 15 25.06 -11.12 29.62
N LEU A 16 25.98 -10.92 28.67
CA LEU A 16 25.79 -9.97 27.56
C LEU A 16 24.69 -10.42 26.60
N VAL A 17 24.58 -11.72 26.31
CA VAL A 17 23.51 -12.26 25.44
C VAL A 17 22.14 -12.15 26.11
N THR A 18 22.03 -12.37 27.42
CA THR A 18 20.74 -12.28 28.14
C THR A 18 20.24 -10.85 28.33
N VAL A 19 21.13 -9.85 28.42
CA VAL A 19 20.72 -8.42 28.49
C VAL A 19 20.16 -7.89 27.16
N SER A 20 20.54 -8.49 26.02
CA SER A 20 19.99 -8.11 24.70
C SER A 20 18.60 -8.66 24.39
N GLN A 21 18.05 -9.55 25.24
CA GLN A 21 16.64 -9.99 25.17
C GLN A 21 15.70 -9.09 25.99
N GLY A 22 16.13 -7.85 26.27
CA GLY A 22 15.31 -6.83 26.93
C GLY A 22 14.03 -6.53 26.14
N ALA A 23 12.90 -6.92 26.73
CA ALA A 23 11.55 -6.45 26.44
C ALA A 23 11.13 -6.50 24.96
N ARG A 24 10.66 -7.68 24.51
CA ARG A 24 9.57 -7.70 23.52
C ARG A 24 8.34 -7.08 24.19
N GLY A 25 8.29 -5.76 24.17
CA GLY A 25 7.11 -4.99 24.57
C GLY A 25 5.92 -5.51 23.77
N GLU A 26 4.79 -5.67 24.45
CA GLU A 26 3.54 -6.06 23.82
C GLU A 26 3.30 -5.13 22.62
N VAL A 27 3.24 -5.70 21.42
CA VAL A 27 3.10 -4.93 20.18
C VAL A 27 1.72 -4.28 20.20
N SER A 28 1.68 -2.97 20.44
CA SER A 28 0.43 -2.22 20.49
C SER A 28 -0.19 -2.10 19.10
N GLU A 29 -1.49 -2.33 18.98
CA GLU A 29 -2.26 -2.07 17.75
C GLU A 29 -2.06 -0.63 17.25
N ALA A 30 -1.90 0.33 18.17
CA ALA A 30 -1.64 1.73 17.84
C ALA A 30 -0.29 1.91 17.12
N SER A 31 0.76 1.20 17.55
CA SER A 31 2.08 1.20 16.91
C SER A 31 2.02 0.58 15.52
N CYS A 32 1.26 -0.50 15.36
CA CYS A 32 1.06 -1.14 14.06
C CYS A 32 0.40 -0.18 13.06
N ARG A 33 -0.72 0.43 13.47
CA ARG A 33 -1.42 1.42 12.62
C ARG A 33 -0.56 2.65 12.35
N ALA A 34 0.20 3.13 13.33
CA ALA A 34 1.13 4.23 13.15
C ALA A 34 2.21 3.94 12.09
N CYS A 35 2.74 2.71 12.07
CA CYS A 35 3.66 2.26 11.03
C CYS A 35 2.98 2.29 9.64
N GLN A 36 1.81 1.67 9.52
CA GLN A 36 1.06 1.62 8.26
C GLN A 36 0.69 3.02 7.72
N ILE A 37 0.27 3.93 8.60
CA ILE A 37 -0.02 5.34 8.25
C ILE A 37 1.23 6.04 7.73
N THR A 38 2.38 5.81 8.36
CA THR A 38 3.63 6.42 7.92
C THR A 38 4.02 5.94 6.53
N ILE A 39 3.93 4.64 6.25
CA ILE A 39 4.22 4.08 4.92
C ILE A 39 3.24 4.62 3.89
N LYS A 40 1.96 4.79 4.25
CA LYS A 40 0.95 5.40 3.38
C LYS A 40 1.28 6.85 3.01
N GLU A 41 1.66 7.67 4.00
CA GLU A 41 2.04 9.06 3.76
C GLU A 41 3.32 9.16 2.94
N LEU A 42 4.26 8.24 3.16
CA LEU A 42 5.47 8.15 2.34
C LEU A 42 5.09 7.85 0.88
N ASP A 43 4.23 6.86 0.65
CA ASP A 43 3.78 6.50 -0.70
C ASP A 43 3.09 7.65 -1.42
N SER A 44 2.20 8.36 -0.73
CA SER A 44 1.53 9.55 -1.27
C SER A 44 2.53 10.62 -1.74
N GLN A 45 3.65 10.80 -1.02
CA GLN A 45 4.69 11.75 -1.41
C GLN A 45 5.53 11.28 -2.61
N MET A 46 5.61 9.97 -2.84
CA MET A 46 6.41 9.36 -3.90
C MET A 46 5.70 9.36 -5.25
N GLN A 47 4.36 9.22 -5.28
CA GLN A 47 3.56 9.13 -6.51
C GLN A 47 3.78 10.30 -7.50
N TYR A 48 4.19 11.47 -7.02
CA TYR A 48 4.36 12.68 -7.85
C TYR A 48 5.81 13.08 -8.13
N LYS A 49 6.82 12.31 -7.65
CA LYS A 49 8.22 12.82 -7.57
C LYS A 49 9.31 11.91 -8.13
N LEU A 50 8.98 10.81 -8.80
CA LEU A 50 9.96 9.83 -9.30
C LEU A 50 10.86 10.31 -10.47
N SER A 51 10.75 11.57 -10.88
CA SER A 51 11.56 12.17 -11.95
C SER A 51 13.03 12.40 -11.55
N ASN A 52 13.31 12.68 -10.27
CA ASN A 52 14.64 13.11 -9.80
C ASN A 52 15.55 11.98 -9.29
N GLY A 53 15.34 10.76 -9.80
CA GLY A 53 16.00 9.55 -9.32
C GLY A 53 15.34 9.00 -8.04
N VAL A 54 15.15 7.68 -7.99
CA VAL A 54 14.41 7.01 -6.91
C VAL A 54 15.08 7.23 -5.56
N GLU A 55 16.39 6.95 -5.47
CA GLU A 55 17.16 7.04 -4.23
C GLU A 55 17.08 8.42 -3.57
N THR A 56 17.40 9.48 -4.32
CA THR A 56 17.34 10.86 -3.80
C THR A 56 15.93 11.24 -3.35
N THR A 57 14.92 10.76 -4.06
CA THR A 57 13.51 11.02 -3.75
C THR A 57 13.09 10.31 -2.48
N VAL A 58 13.42 9.03 -2.31
CA VAL A 58 13.15 8.26 -1.09
C VAL A 58 13.82 8.90 0.12
N LYS A 59 15.13 9.23 0.02
CA LYS A 59 15.87 9.90 1.10
C LYS A 59 15.23 11.24 1.49
N LYS A 60 14.74 12.01 0.51
CA LYS A 60 14.06 13.28 0.76
C LYS A 60 12.68 13.07 1.38
N ALA A 61 11.93 12.07 0.92
CA ALA A 61 10.62 11.71 1.47
C ALA A 61 10.74 11.28 2.93
N LEU A 62 11.68 10.38 3.26
CA LEU A 62 11.93 9.95 4.65
C LEU A 62 12.28 11.11 5.60
N LYS A 63 13.00 12.13 5.11
CA LYS A 63 13.30 13.34 5.89
C LYS A 63 12.10 14.25 6.14
N THR A 64 11.06 14.14 5.31
CA THR A 64 9.94 15.10 5.31
C THR A 64 8.60 14.48 5.71
N VAL A 65 8.44 13.16 5.61
CA VAL A 65 7.24 12.43 5.99
C VAL A 65 6.95 12.53 7.49
N CYS A 66 7.97 12.65 8.34
CA CYS A 66 7.80 12.76 9.80
C CYS A 66 7.40 14.16 10.30
N LYS A 67 6.89 15.02 9.41
CA LYS A 67 6.36 16.34 9.76
C LYS A 67 4.96 16.19 10.36
N LYS A 68 4.68 16.94 11.42
CA LYS A 68 3.41 16.83 12.17
C LYS A 68 2.19 17.08 11.27
N GLU A 69 2.33 17.98 10.32
CA GLU A 69 1.27 18.38 9.40
C GLU A 69 0.79 17.22 8.52
N SER A 70 1.67 16.26 8.22
CA SER A 70 1.32 15.05 7.44
C SER A 70 0.36 14.12 8.18
N PHE A 71 0.23 14.26 9.50
CA PHE A 71 -0.53 13.33 10.33
C PHE A 71 -1.75 13.94 11.00
N ALA A 72 -2.08 15.19 10.71
CA ALA A 72 -3.12 15.94 11.41
C ALA A 72 -4.54 15.34 11.28
N ASN A 73 -4.78 14.51 10.25
CA ASN A 73 -6.10 13.96 9.95
C ASN A 73 -6.33 12.54 10.49
N TYR A 74 -5.36 11.95 11.20
CA TYR A 74 -5.46 10.58 11.70
C TYR A 74 -5.95 10.53 13.15
N ASP A 75 -6.85 9.59 13.45
CA ASP A 75 -7.41 9.35 14.79
C ASP A 75 -6.49 8.47 15.66
N ILE A 76 -5.19 8.78 15.64
CA ILE A 76 -4.16 8.10 16.43
C ILE A 76 -3.33 9.18 17.12
N ASP A 77 -2.89 8.88 18.34
CA ASP A 77 -2.00 9.77 19.08
C ASP A 77 -0.77 10.17 18.23
N LEU A 78 -0.62 11.47 18.03
CA LEU A 78 0.41 12.03 17.16
C LEU A 78 1.82 11.65 17.62
N LYS A 79 2.04 11.51 18.93
CA LYS A 79 3.35 11.11 19.46
C LYS A 79 3.69 9.69 19.04
N THR A 80 2.71 8.80 19.03
CA THR A 80 2.85 7.41 18.56
C THR A 80 3.23 7.38 17.08
N ILE A 81 2.51 8.12 16.22
CA ILE A 81 2.83 8.20 14.80
C ILE A 81 4.24 8.75 14.56
N LEU A 82 4.61 9.84 15.22
CA LEU A 82 5.93 10.45 15.06
C LEU A 82 7.07 9.52 15.53
N ASN A 83 6.83 8.70 16.55
CA ASN A 83 7.81 7.72 17.00
C ASN A 83 8.00 6.63 15.94
N SER A 84 6.90 6.02 15.46
CA SER A 84 6.96 5.04 14.36
C SER A 84 7.63 5.61 13.11
N CYS A 85 7.35 6.87 12.80
CA CYS A 85 7.95 7.54 11.66
C CYS A 85 9.46 7.72 11.80
N LYS A 86 9.93 8.11 13.00
CA LYS A 86 11.37 8.21 13.28
C LYS A 86 12.05 6.86 13.19
N ASP A 87 11.40 5.79 13.63
CA ASP A 87 11.96 4.44 13.53
C ASP A 87 12.09 4.00 12.06
N ILE A 88 11.09 4.30 11.22
CA ILE A 88 11.15 4.09 9.77
C ILE A 88 12.30 4.91 9.15
N ALA A 89 12.36 6.21 9.42
CA ALA A 89 13.35 7.11 8.84
C ALA A 89 14.78 6.89 9.37
N GLY A 90 14.93 6.27 10.54
CA GLY A 90 16.21 6.01 11.21
C GLY A 90 16.88 4.70 10.79
N LYS A 91 16.16 3.79 10.12
CA LYS A 91 16.69 2.47 9.73
C LYS A 91 17.14 2.44 8.28
N LYS A 92 18.43 2.15 8.09
CA LYS A 92 19.05 2.04 6.75
C LYS A 92 18.49 0.87 5.95
N GLU A 93 18.10 -0.22 6.62
CA GLU A 93 17.49 -1.38 5.97
C GLU A 93 16.15 -1.00 5.34
N VAL A 94 15.34 -0.20 6.05
CA VAL A 94 14.05 0.29 5.55
C VAL A 94 14.23 1.26 4.39
N GLU A 95 15.20 2.17 4.46
CA GLU A 95 15.53 3.05 3.33
C GLU A 95 15.91 2.24 2.08
N THR A 96 16.78 1.24 2.23
CA THR A 96 17.22 0.38 1.12
C THR A 96 16.04 -0.37 0.50
N LEU A 97 15.16 -0.92 1.34
CA LEU A 97 13.96 -1.63 0.91
C LEU A 97 13.01 -0.74 0.11
N LEU A 98 12.78 0.51 0.58
CA LEU A 98 11.93 1.47 -0.13
C LEU A 98 12.53 1.87 -1.48
N ILE A 99 13.86 2.02 -1.57
CA ILE A 99 14.54 2.30 -2.84
C ILE A 99 14.34 1.15 -3.83
N GLU A 100 14.51 -0.09 -3.39
CA GLU A 100 14.28 -1.27 -4.23
C GLU A 100 12.83 -1.35 -4.70
N TYR A 101 11.88 -1.19 -3.79
CA TYR A 101 10.45 -1.17 -4.08
C TYR A 101 10.08 -0.15 -5.16
N TYR A 102 10.40 1.13 -4.95
CA TYR A 102 10.07 2.19 -5.92
C TYR A 102 10.87 2.09 -7.23
N THR A 103 12.03 1.45 -7.21
CA THR A 103 12.78 1.15 -8.45
C THR A 103 12.04 0.08 -9.23
N SER A 104 11.60 -1.01 -8.58
CA SER A 104 10.86 -2.11 -9.23
C SER A 104 9.54 -1.65 -9.86
N ILE A 105 8.81 -0.74 -9.20
CA ILE A 105 7.60 -0.13 -9.76
C ILE A 105 7.91 0.63 -11.06
N LYS A 106 9.04 1.35 -11.08
CA LYS A 106 9.43 2.15 -12.23
C LYS A 106 9.92 1.30 -13.40
N THR A 107 10.55 0.16 -13.16
CA THR A 107 11.26 -0.61 -14.21
C THR A 107 10.54 -1.87 -14.67
N GLU A 108 9.83 -2.57 -13.79
CA GLU A 108 9.35 -3.94 -14.04
C GLU A 108 7.83 -4.09 -13.92
N GLY A 109 7.08 -2.99 -13.79
CA GLY A 109 5.64 -3.04 -13.56
C GLY A 109 5.24 -3.44 -12.14
N GLY A 110 6.20 -3.45 -11.20
CA GLY A 110 5.97 -3.71 -9.77
C GLY A 110 6.01 -5.18 -9.39
N ARG A 111 7.17 -5.66 -8.93
CA ARG A 111 7.32 -7.02 -8.36
C ARG A 111 6.56 -7.17 -7.04
N TRP A 112 6.43 -6.09 -6.29
CA TRP A 112 5.82 -6.06 -4.96
C TRP A 112 4.60 -5.14 -4.96
N SER A 113 3.57 -5.53 -4.22
CA SER A 113 2.45 -4.65 -3.92
C SER A 113 2.80 -3.69 -2.78
N TYR A 114 2.03 -2.61 -2.67
CA TYR A 114 2.10 -1.70 -1.51
C TYR A 114 1.90 -2.43 -0.18
N LEU A 115 1.01 -3.45 -0.17
CA LEU A 115 0.75 -4.25 1.04
C LEU A 115 1.97 -5.09 1.42
N ASP A 116 2.66 -5.67 0.45
CA ASP A 116 3.86 -6.48 0.69
C ASP A 116 4.97 -5.63 1.34
N VAL A 117 5.24 -4.44 0.79
CA VAL A 117 6.29 -3.57 1.35
C VAL A 117 5.91 -3.05 2.73
N THR A 118 4.62 -2.73 2.94
CA THR A 118 4.12 -2.28 4.24
C THR A 118 4.29 -3.38 5.28
N ASP A 119 3.95 -4.62 4.92
CA ASP A 119 4.04 -5.77 5.80
C ASP A 119 5.50 -6.08 6.17
N LEU A 120 6.38 -6.11 5.16
CA LEU A 120 7.81 -6.34 5.35
C LEU A 120 8.44 -5.30 6.28
N ILE A 121 8.10 -4.02 6.10
CA ILE A 121 8.61 -2.95 6.98
C ILE A 121 8.02 -3.06 8.38
N CYS A 122 6.70 -3.13 8.51
CA CYS A 122 6.02 -3.02 9.80
C CYS A 122 6.11 -4.30 10.64
N ASN A 123 6.10 -5.49 10.03
CA ASN A 123 6.26 -6.76 10.73
C ASN A 123 7.72 -7.15 10.90
N GLU A 124 8.49 -7.24 9.80
CA GLU A 124 9.80 -7.88 9.86
C GLU A 124 10.90 -6.91 10.32
N HIS A 125 10.97 -5.73 9.73
CA HIS A 125 12.03 -4.76 10.04
C HIS A 125 11.79 -3.98 11.34
N LEU A 126 10.52 -3.73 11.67
CA LEU A 126 10.15 -2.91 12.83
C LEU A 126 9.46 -3.67 13.95
N GLN A 127 8.91 -4.87 13.67
CA GLN A 127 8.17 -5.66 14.68
C GLN A 127 7.06 -4.87 15.38
N MET A 128 6.48 -3.90 14.66
CA MET A 128 5.40 -3.03 15.14
C MET A 128 4.02 -3.61 14.89
N CYS A 129 3.93 -4.64 14.06
CA CYS A 129 2.71 -5.36 13.72
C CYS A 129 2.93 -6.86 14.00
N GLN A 130 1.88 -7.55 14.45
CA GLN A 130 1.90 -9.01 14.56
C GLN A 130 1.23 -9.62 13.33
N THR A 131 1.89 -10.59 12.71
CA THR A 131 1.42 -11.32 11.52
C THR A 131 0.13 -12.11 11.75
N GLU A 132 -0.36 -12.21 12.99
CA GLU A 132 -1.58 -12.98 13.32
C GLU A 132 -2.84 -12.40 12.65
N HIS A 133 -2.85 -11.11 12.29
CA HIS A 133 -4.01 -10.46 11.66
C HIS A 133 -4.09 -10.58 10.13
N LEU A 134 -3.03 -11.00 9.43
CA LEU A 134 -3.12 -11.24 7.97
C LEU A 134 -3.72 -12.60 7.62
N LYS A 135 -3.84 -13.52 8.59
CA LYS A 135 -4.69 -14.72 8.45
C LYS A 135 -6.16 -14.46 8.79
N ALA A 136 -6.55 -13.21 9.05
CA ALA A 136 -7.92 -12.82 9.34
C ALA A 136 -8.57 -12.07 8.16
N SER A 137 -8.69 -12.70 6.98
CA SER A 137 -9.74 -12.33 6.02
C SER A 137 -10.21 -13.47 5.11
N GLN A 138 -10.18 -14.73 5.56
CA GLN A 138 -11.05 -15.76 4.97
C GLN A 138 -12.50 -15.68 5.50
N LYS A 139 -12.74 -14.94 6.60
CA LYS A 139 -14.09 -14.80 7.20
C LYS A 139 -14.85 -13.53 6.79
N ASP A 140 -14.15 -12.50 6.31
CA ASP A 140 -14.78 -11.23 5.87
C ASP A 140 -15.11 -11.20 4.38
N GLY A 141 -14.65 -12.20 3.63
CA GLY A 141 -14.92 -12.34 2.21
C GLY A 141 -13.96 -11.51 1.38
N GLY A 142 -13.80 -11.88 0.11
CA GLY A 142 -12.79 -11.30 -0.76
C GLY A 142 -12.98 -11.73 -2.20
N ILE A 143 -12.21 -11.12 -3.09
CA ILE A 143 -12.13 -11.48 -4.50
C ILE A 143 -10.74 -12.08 -4.70
N GLU A 144 -10.70 -13.35 -5.10
CA GLU A 144 -9.49 -14.05 -5.50
C GLU A 144 -9.51 -14.12 -7.03
N ILE A 145 -8.45 -13.63 -7.69
CA ILE A 145 -8.30 -13.74 -9.14
C ILE A 145 -7.21 -14.77 -9.38
N ASP A 146 -7.57 -15.87 -10.03
CA ASP A 146 -6.61 -16.89 -10.45
C ASP A 146 -5.72 -16.31 -11.57
N PRO A 147 -4.40 -16.22 -11.37
CA PRO A 147 -3.50 -15.59 -12.33
C PRO A 147 -3.32 -16.42 -13.62
N GLU A 148 -3.61 -17.72 -13.61
CA GLU A 148 -3.43 -18.60 -14.77
C GLU A 148 -4.69 -18.65 -15.64
N THR A 149 -5.87 -18.66 -15.01
CA THR A 149 -7.15 -18.79 -15.72
C THR A 149 -7.90 -17.45 -15.86
N GLN A 150 -7.43 -16.40 -15.18
CA GLN A 150 -8.13 -15.13 -14.98
C GLN A 150 -9.53 -15.29 -14.37
N GLU A 151 -9.82 -16.42 -13.73
CA GLU A 151 -11.12 -16.67 -13.13
C GLU A 151 -11.27 -15.89 -11.82
N ILE A 152 -12.37 -15.15 -11.70
CA ILE A 152 -12.67 -14.34 -10.52
C ILE A 152 -13.50 -15.18 -9.55
N LYS A 153 -12.89 -15.61 -8.45
CA LYS A 153 -13.55 -16.34 -7.37
C LYS A 153 -13.90 -15.39 -6.24
N ILE A 154 -15.19 -15.13 -6.09
CA ILE A 154 -15.71 -14.33 -4.97
C ILE A 154 -15.89 -15.29 -3.78
N ILE A 155 -15.16 -15.05 -2.69
CA ILE A 155 -15.31 -15.76 -1.43
C ILE A 155 -16.34 -14.99 -0.59
N PRO A 156 -17.57 -15.50 -0.40
CA PRO A 156 -18.58 -14.81 0.40
C PRO A 156 -18.18 -14.83 1.88
N GLY A 157 -18.08 -13.64 2.47
CA GLY A 157 -17.84 -13.46 3.91
C GLY A 157 -18.99 -12.78 4.64
N ARG A 158 -18.86 -12.64 5.97
CA ARG A 158 -19.95 -12.18 6.85
C ARG A 158 -20.42 -10.73 6.60
N LYS A 159 -19.67 -9.94 5.81
CA LYS A 159 -19.98 -8.53 5.50
C LYS A 159 -20.17 -8.22 4.01
N VAL A 160 -20.07 -9.20 3.12
CA VAL A 160 -20.28 -8.97 1.69
C VAL A 160 -21.78 -8.87 1.40
N ARG A 161 -22.30 -7.65 1.28
CA ARG A 161 -23.64 -7.41 0.72
C ARG A 161 -23.56 -7.56 -0.79
N THR A 162 -24.11 -8.64 -1.34
CA THR A 162 -24.23 -8.82 -2.78
C THR A 162 -25.01 -7.63 -3.37
N PRO A 163 -24.52 -6.98 -4.43
CA PRO A 163 -25.28 -5.94 -5.12
C PRO A 163 -26.63 -6.52 -5.52
N LYS A 164 -27.71 -5.86 -5.10
CA LYS A 164 -29.07 -6.23 -5.49
C LYS A 164 -29.15 -6.02 -7.01
N ALA A 165 -29.51 -7.06 -7.76
CA ALA A 165 -29.69 -6.96 -9.20
C ALA A 165 -30.59 -5.75 -9.52
N VAL A 166 -30.03 -4.76 -10.22
CA VAL A 166 -30.80 -3.64 -10.75
C VAL A 166 -31.73 -4.27 -11.79
N LYS A 167 -33.05 -4.17 -11.57
CA LYS A 167 -34.01 -4.55 -12.61
C LYS A 167 -33.64 -3.74 -13.86
N GLU A 168 -33.31 -4.46 -14.91
CA GLU A 168 -33.13 -3.97 -16.26
C GLU A 168 -34.32 -3.07 -16.59
N SER A 169 -34.07 -1.76 -16.56
CA SER A 169 -35.09 -0.77 -16.91
C SER A 169 -35.30 -0.92 -18.41
N GLN A 170 -36.46 -1.45 -18.76
CA GLN A 170 -36.91 -1.58 -20.15
C GLN A 170 -36.64 -0.29 -20.92
N GLU A 171 -36.09 -0.47 -22.11
CA GLU A 171 -35.81 0.52 -23.15
C GLU A 171 -37.02 1.47 -23.38
N PRO A 172 -36.78 2.73 -23.75
CA PRO A 172 -37.78 3.78 -23.72
C PRO A 172 -38.73 3.75 -24.92
N ASP A 173 -40.04 3.79 -24.64
CA ASP A 173 -41.08 4.01 -25.64
C ASP A 173 -41.05 5.48 -26.13
N ASN A 174 -40.93 5.61 -27.45
CA ASN A 174 -40.98 6.84 -28.21
C ASN A 174 -42.33 7.54 -28.03
N ARG A 175 -42.38 8.62 -27.25
CA ARG A 175 -43.39 9.67 -27.44
C ARG A 175 -42.76 11.05 -27.56
N LYS A 176 -42.76 11.52 -28.82
CA LYS A 176 -42.72 12.92 -29.23
C LYS A 176 -43.55 13.78 -28.25
N LYS A 177 -42.87 14.68 -27.55
CA LYS A 177 -43.49 15.89 -27.01
C LYS A 177 -42.66 17.08 -27.47
N SER A 178 -43.19 17.74 -28.49
CA SER A 178 -42.72 19.06 -28.93
C SER A 178 -42.93 20.03 -27.77
N ILE A 179 -41.85 20.55 -27.22
CA ILE A 179 -41.87 21.69 -26.31
C ILE A 179 -41.17 22.81 -27.06
N GLU A 180 -41.97 23.77 -27.49
CA GLU A 180 -41.53 25.07 -27.96
C GLU A 180 -40.87 25.80 -26.77
N GLN A 181 -39.60 26.18 -26.90
CA GLN A 181 -38.98 27.17 -26.02
C GLN A 181 -38.55 28.39 -26.86
N PRO A 182 -38.92 29.61 -26.44
CA PRO A 182 -38.46 30.83 -27.08
C PRO A 182 -37.07 31.24 -26.55
N GLY A 183 -36.13 31.41 -27.48
CA GLY A 183 -35.24 32.57 -27.57
C GLY A 183 -34.03 32.70 -26.62
N LEU A 184 -32.87 32.90 -27.27
CA LEU A 184 -31.58 33.46 -26.78
C LEU A 184 -30.72 32.47 -25.97
N GLY A 185 -29.49 32.12 -26.34
CA GLY A 185 -28.56 32.58 -27.36
C GLY A 185 -27.14 32.12 -26.97
N LEU A 186 -26.31 31.80 -27.98
CA LEU A 186 -24.92 31.31 -27.93
C LEU A 186 -24.72 29.81 -27.61
N SER A 187 -24.78 29.00 -28.66
CA SER A 187 -24.04 27.73 -28.78
C SER A 187 -22.70 28.00 -29.46
N VAL A 188 -21.61 27.54 -28.86
CA VAL A 188 -20.28 27.46 -29.48
C VAL A 188 -20.08 26.01 -29.91
N ASP A 189 -20.04 25.77 -31.21
CA ASP A 189 -19.71 24.47 -31.78
C ASP A 189 -18.21 24.19 -31.61
N VAL A 190 -17.88 23.23 -30.74
CA VAL A 190 -16.56 22.62 -30.69
C VAL A 190 -16.66 21.24 -31.35
N PRO A 191 -16.04 21.01 -32.52
CA PRO A 191 -15.98 19.69 -33.10
C PRO A 191 -15.06 18.80 -32.26
N VAL A 192 -15.64 17.81 -31.59
CA VAL A 192 -14.91 16.73 -30.92
C VAL A 192 -14.86 15.56 -31.89
N ASP A 193 -13.73 15.41 -32.59
CA ASP A 193 -13.42 14.20 -33.36
C ASP A 193 -13.27 13.01 -32.40
N PRO A 194 -14.01 11.90 -32.61
CA PRO A 194 -13.85 10.70 -31.80
C PRO A 194 -12.50 10.01 -32.13
N PRO A 195 -11.72 9.57 -31.12
CA PRO A 195 -10.49 8.85 -31.38
C PRO A 195 -10.79 7.50 -32.05
N LYS A 196 -10.22 7.29 -33.25
CA LYS A 196 -10.20 5.99 -33.93
C LYS A 196 -9.25 5.06 -33.17
N ILE A 197 -9.80 4.11 -32.43
CA ILE A 197 -9.06 2.98 -31.87
C ILE A 197 -8.98 1.92 -32.97
N ALA A 198 -7.81 1.77 -33.59
CA ALA A 198 -7.52 0.65 -34.47
C ALA A 198 -7.08 -0.54 -33.62
N VAL A 199 -7.86 -1.63 -33.67
CA VAL A 199 -7.49 -2.92 -33.09
C VAL A 199 -6.89 -3.76 -34.21
N THR A 200 -5.58 -3.98 -34.18
CA THR A 200 -4.91 -4.98 -35.00
C THR A 200 -4.94 -6.31 -34.26
N LEU A 201 -5.63 -7.30 -34.84
CA LEU A 201 -5.55 -8.71 -34.46
C LEU A 201 -4.41 -9.34 -35.27
N ASP A 202 -3.26 -9.54 -34.63
CA ASP A 202 -2.20 -10.38 -35.18
C ASP A 202 -2.59 -11.86 -34.97
N ASN A 203 -3.02 -12.51 -36.06
CA ASN A 203 -3.14 -13.96 -36.12
C ASN A 203 -1.74 -14.55 -36.35
N HIS A 204 -1.19 -15.18 -35.31
CA HIS A 204 -0.07 -16.09 -35.47
C HIS A 204 -0.62 -17.49 -35.80
N ASP A 205 -0.60 -17.83 -37.09
CA ASP A 205 -0.59 -19.22 -37.55
C ASP A 205 0.85 -19.74 -37.43
N GLU A 206 1.08 -20.69 -36.52
CA GLU A 206 2.30 -21.51 -36.51
C GLU A 206 2.11 -22.73 -37.42
N LEU A 207 3.18 -23.01 -38.16
CA LEU A 207 3.35 -24.08 -39.15
C LEU A 207 3.99 -25.32 -38.51
#